data_AF-A0A9E4YPT6-F1
#
_entry.id   AF-A0A9E4YPT6-F1
#
_cell.length_a   1.000
_cell.length_b   1.000
_cell.length_c   1.000
_cell.angle_alpha   90.00
_cell.angle_beta   90.00
_cell.angle_gamma   90.00
#
_symmetry.space_group_name_H-M   'P 1'
#
loop_
_entity.id
_entity.type
_entity.pdbx_description
1 polymer ?
#
loop_
_entity_poly.entity_id
_entity_poly.type
_entity_poly.pdbx_seq_one_letter_code
_entity_poly.pdbx_strand_id
1 'polypeptide(L)'
;KKELFLATLRATAPKLLEVWQEIASDIDDPLETLWSIGVSYYDHLQHHSGNMKLQFQALSEADDPEIREALRENFGSFVTFVADTLDEGKRRGIVRSDIDSRLVAWQFLGIGLTLDMMHMLGFSSEMDRSKAEQWSRLYQEVLRIPSKQTGVGPGVRTVSELAAHQGWPLEVEA
;
A
#
# COMPACT_ATOMS: atom_id res chain seq x y z
N LYS A 1 -9.42 -1.35 31.05
CA LYS A 1 -9.89 -1.41 29.63
C LYS A 1 -8.90 -0.73 28.69
N LYS A 2 -8.52 0.54 28.94
CA LYS A 2 -7.52 1.28 28.14
C LYS A 2 -6.17 0.56 28.05
N GLU A 3 -5.63 0.07 29.16
CA GLU A 3 -4.33 -0.65 29.15
C GLU A 3 -4.34 -1.90 28.28
N LEU A 4 -5.40 -2.72 28.33
CA LEU A 4 -5.54 -3.90 27.48
C LEU A 4 -5.66 -3.52 26.00
N PHE A 5 -6.38 -2.43 25.70
CA PHE A 5 -6.49 -1.88 24.35
C PHE A 5 -5.12 -1.43 23.81
N LEU A 6 -4.37 -0.63 24.60
CA LEU A 6 -3.03 -0.18 24.26
C LEU A 6 -2.04 -1.36 24.11
N ALA A 7 -2.12 -2.36 24.99
CA ALA A 7 -1.28 -3.56 24.90
C ALA A 7 -1.55 -4.33 23.61
N THR A 8 -2.83 -4.46 23.22
CA THR A 8 -3.22 -5.11 21.96
C THR A 8 -2.74 -4.30 20.75
N LEU A 9 -2.88 -2.98 20.80
CA LEU A 9 -2.44 -2.07 19.75
C LEU A 9 -0.91 -2.17 19.56
N ARG A 10 -0.13 -2.05 20.64
CA ARG A 10 1.35 -2.16 20.60
C ARG A 10 1.84 -3.53 20.12
N ALA A 11 1.07 -4.59 20.37
CA ALA A 11 1.41 -5.93 19.89
C ALA A 11 1.10 -6.15 18.40
N THR A 12 0.45 -5.20 17.72
CA THR A 12 0.02 -5.35 16.31
C THR A 12 1.20 -5.30 15.36
N ALA A 13 2.06 -4.28 15.44
CA ALA A 13 3.16 -4.12 14.49
C ALA A 13 4.20 -5.25 14.55
N PRO A 14 4.70 -5.69 15.72
CA PRO A 14 5.67 -6.78 15.78
C PRO A 14 5.17 -8.05 15.09
N LYS A 15 3.92 -8.46 15.35
CA LYS A 15 3.33 -9.66 14.75
C LYS A 15 3.15 -9.55 13.24
N LEU A 16 2.70 -8.40 12.76
CA LEU A 16 2.49 -8.21 11.32
C LEU A 16 3.83 -8.11 10.58
N LEU A 17 4.83 -7.48 11.19
CA LEU A 17 6.18 -7.39 10.64
C LEU A 17 6.91 -8.73 10.62
N GLU A 18 6.68 -9.62 11.59
CA GLU A 18 7.17 -11.01 11.55
C GLU A 18 6.67 -11.71 10.27
N VAL A 19 5.38 -11.62 9.95
CA VAL A 19 4.81 -12.18 8.72
C VAL A 19 5.42 -11.55 7.47
N TRP A 20 5.60 -10.22 7.45
CA TRP A 20 6.21 -9.54 6.30
C TRP A 20 7.68 -9.93 6.10
N GLN A 21 8.42 -10.13 7.19
CA GLN A 21 9.82 -10.56 7.15
C GLN A 21 9.94 -12.00 6.66
N GLU A 22 9.04 -12.89 7.07
CA GLU A 22 8.98 -14.26 6.54
C GLU A 22 8.76 -14.24 5.02
N ILE A 23 7.76 -13.49 4.54
CA ILE A 23 7.51 -13.32 3.09
C ILE A 23 8.74 -12.76 2.37
N ALA A 24 9.39 -11.75 2.95
CA ALA A 24 10.58 -11.13 2.37
C ALA A 24 11.80 -12.06 2.33
N SER A 25 11.89 -13.04 3.23
CA SER A 25 13.01 -14.00 3.21
C SER A 25 12.95 -14.99 2.05
N ASP A 26 11.76 -15.22 1.48
CA ASP A 26 11.53 -16.18 0.41
C ASP A 26 11.57 -15.55 -1.00
N ILE A 27 11.64 -14.22 -1.10
CA ILE A 27 11.48 -13.48 -2.35
C ILE A 27 12.67 -12.56 -2.59
N ASP A 28 13.37 -12.75 -3.71
CA ASP A 28 14.54 -11.94 -4.04
C ASP A 28 14.18 -10.55 -4.60
N ASP A 29 13.13 -10.40 -5.42
CA ASP A 29 12.74 -9.10 -5.99
C ASP A 29 11.98 -8.26 -4.93
N PRO A 30 12.46 -7.05 -4.56
CA PRO A 30 11.79 -6.20 -3.57
C PRO A 30 10.36 -5.77 -3.97
N LEU A 31 10.08 -5.59 -5.26
CA LEU A 31 8.72 -5.27 -5.72
C LEU A 31 7.80 -6.50 -5.67
N GLU A 32 8.30 -7.70 -5.94
CA GLU A 32 7.52 -8.93 -5.75
C GLU A 32 7.33 -9.26 -4.26
N THR A 33 8.24 -8.82 -3.39
CA THR A 33 8.06 -8.90 -1.93
C THR A 33 6.86 -8.06 -1.50
N LEU A 34 6.82 -6.79 -1.90
CA LEU A 34 5.69 -5.90 -1.58
C LEU A 34 4.38 -6.38 -2.22
N TRP A 35 4.45 -6.94 -3.42
CA TRP A 35 3.30 -7.59 -4.05
C TRP A 35 2.74 -8.72 -3.19
N SER A 36 3.61 -9.64 -2.77
CA SER A 36 3.23 -10.85 -2.03
C SER A 36 2.66 -10.49 -0.66
N ILE A 37 3.21 -9.46 -0.01
CA ILE A 37 2.63 -8.89 1.20
C ILE A 37 1.20 -8.38 0.92
N GLY A 38 1.01 -7.59 -0.14
CA GLY A 38 -0.31 -7.04 -0.49
C GLY A 38 -1.35 -8.10 -0.85
N VAL A 39 -0.97 -9.14 -1.58
CA VAL A 39 -1.87 -10.25 -1.94
C VAL A 39 -2.20 -11.12 -0.73
N SER A 40 -1.19 -11.46 0.09
CA SER A 40 -1.40 -12.19 1.34
C SER A 40 -2.35 -11.41 2.26
N TYR A 41 -2.18 -10.09 2.35
CA TYR A 41 -3.08 -9.22 3.08
C TYR A 41 -4.54 -9.37 2.62
N TYR A 42 -4.78 -9.29 1.31
CA TYR A 42 -6.11 -9.47 0.73
C TYR A 42 -6.72 -10.84 1.05
N ASP A 43 -5.94 -11.92 0.83
CA ASP A 43 -6.40 -13.31 1.01
C ASP A 43 -6.85 -13.61 2.44
N HIS A 44 -6.35 -12.85 3.41
CA HIS A 44 -6.71 -12.99 4.80
C HIS A 44 -7.65 -11.90 5.33
N LEU A 45 -8.22 -11.00 4.51
CA LEU A 45 -9.08 -9.90 4.96
C LEU A 45 -10.22 -10.36 5.89
N GLN A 46 -10.87 -11.49 5.56
CA GLN A 46 -11.96 -12.06 6.36
C GLN A 46 -11.49 -12.45 7.77
N HIS A 47 -10.27 -12.99 7.88
CA HIS A 47 -9.67 -13.43 9.14
C HIS A 47 -9.06 -12.26 9.94
N HIS A 48 -8.75 -11.13 9.27
CA HIS A 48 -8.18 -9.93 9.88
C HIS A 48 -9.20 -8.86 10.28
N SER A 49 -10.49 -9.08 10.02
CA SER A 49 -11.57 -8.11 10.31
C SER A 49 -11.60 -7.60 11.76
N GLY A 50 -11.16 -8.40 12.73
CA GLY A 50 -11.00 -7.98 14.13
C GLY A 50 -9.86 -6.98 14.36
N ASN A 51 -8.71 -7.20 13.72
CA ASN A 51 -7.54 -6.30 13.81
C ASN A 51 -7.79 -4.98 13.07
N MET A 52 -8.50 -5.03 11.92
CA MET A 52 -8.94 -3.83 11.21
C MET A 52 -9.82 -2.93 12.06
N LYS A 53 -10.88 -3.51 12.67
CA LYS A 53 -11.79 -2.74 13.54
C LYS A 53 -11.04 -2.09 14.70
N LEU A 54 -10.06 -2.79 15.27
CA LEU A 54 -9.19 -2.24 16.32
C LEU A 54 -8.41 -1.02 15.82
N GLN A 55 -7.82 -1.09 14.62
CA GLN A 55 -7.06 0.03 14.04
C GLN A 55 -7.94 1.25 13.73
N PHE A 56 -9.12 1.05 13.13
CA PHE A 56 -10.07 2.14 12.87
C PHE A 56 -10.59 2.78 14.16
N GLN A 57 -10.89 1.96 15.17
CA GLN A 57 -11.26 2.47 16.49
C GLN A 57 -10.12 3.31 17.09
N ALA A 58 -8.89 2.78 17.08
CA ALA A 58 -7.73 3.51 17.60
C ALA A 58 -7.53 4.85 16.87
N LEU A 59 -7.71 4.88 15.55
CA LEU A 59 -7.65 6.13 14.77
C LEU A 59 -8.70 7.15 15.22
N SER A 60 -9.94 6.71 15.52
CA SER A 60 -10.99 7.58 16.05
C SER A 60 -10.70 8.09 17.47
N GLU A 61 -9.81 7.43 18.21
CA GLU A 61 -9.41 7.77 19.57
C GLU A 61 -8.01 8.45 19.62
N ALA A 62 -7.47 8.89 18.47
CA ALA A 62 -6.10 9.44 18.37
C ALA A 62 -5.91 10.83 19.03
N ASP A 63 -6.96 11.43 19.58
CA ASP A 63 -6.83 12.59 20.47
C ASP A 63 -6.20 12.20 21.82
N ASP A 64 -6.31 10.93 22.22
CA ASP A 64 -5.59 10.38 23.36
C ASP A 64 -4.09 10.23 23.01
N PRO A 65 -3.18 10.87 23.76
CA PRO A 65 -1.76 10.89 23.41
C PRO A 65 -1.11 9.51 23.45
N GLU A 66 -1.57 8.60 24.31
CA GLU A 66 -1.00 7.25 24.40
C GLU A 66 -1.44 6.37 23.24
N ILE A 67 -2.71 6.51 22.81
CA ILE A 67 -3.23 5.80 21.63
C ILE A 67 -2.54 6.33 20.37
N ARG A 68 -2.40 7.66 20.26
CA ARG A 68 -1.70 8.30 19.15
C ARG A 68 -0.25 7.85 19.05
N GLU A 69 0.46 7.73 20.18
CA GLU A 69 1.84 7.26 20.18
C GLU A 69 1.94 5.80 19.72
N ALA A 70 1.10 4.92 20.26
CA ALA A 70 1.07 3.51 19.83
C ALA A 70 0.74 3.36 18.33
N LEU A 71 -0.17 4.18 17.80
CA LEU A 71 -0.44 4.22 16.35
C LEU A 71 0.76 4.73 15.56
N ARG A 72 1.40 5.81 16.02
CA ARG A 72 2.58 6.39 15.38
C ARG A 72 3.72 5.38 15.30
N GLU A 73 4.00 4.66 16.38
CA GLU A 73 5.01 3.60 16.44
C GLU A 73 4.69 2.47 15.45
N ASN A 74 3.44 1.99 15.45
CA ASN A 74 3.02 0.90 14.56
C ASN A 74 3.12 1.28 13.08
N PHE A 75 2.44 2.35 12.67
CA PHE A 75 2.46 2.80 11.28
C PHE A 75 3.87 3.25 10.86
N GLY A 76 4.63 3.89 11.76
CA GLY A 76 6.01 4.23 11.52
C GLY A 76 6.89 3.01 11.22
N SER A 77 6.67 1.91 11.93
CA SER A 77 7.39 0.65 11.69
C SER A 77 7.03 0.02 10.34
N PHE A 78 5.74 0.01 9.97
CA PHE A 78 5.29 -0.46 8.65
C PHE A 78 5.86 0.38 7.51
N VAL A 79 5.80 1.70 7.62
CA VAL A 79 6.35 2.63 6.63
C VAL A 79 7.85 2.41 6.48
N THR A 80 8.57 2.23 7.58
CA THR A 80 10.01 2.00 7.56
C THR A 80 10.35 0.71 6.82
N PHE A 81 9.67 -0.39 7.14
CA PHE A 81 9.87 -1.67 6.44
C PHE A 81 9.68 -1.55 4.92
N VAL A 82 8.58 -0.92 4.49
CA VAL A 82 8.28 -0.76 3.06
C VAL A 82 9.28 0.18 2.39
N ALA A 83 9.64 1.29 3.04
CA ALA A 83 10.62 2.24 2.52
C ALA A 83 12.01 1.59 2.37
N ASP A 84 12.46 0.82 3.35
CA ASP A 84 13.74 0.10 3.32
C ASP A 84 13.76 -0.94 2.18
N THR A 85 12.63 -1.63 1.97
CA THR A 85 12.45 -2.57 0.85
C THR A 85 12.56 -1.85 -0.50
N LEU A 86 11.95 -0.68 -0.64
CA LEU A 86 12.04 0.14 -1.85
C LEU A 86 13.47 0.68 -2.06
N ASP A 87 14.16 1.09 -1.01
CA ASP A 87 15.54 1.58 -1.08
C ASP A 87 16.55 0.47 -1.44
N GLU A 88 16.32 -0.77 -1.01
CA GLU A 88 17.02 -1.94 -1.54
C GLU A 88 16.75 -2.10 -3.05
N GLY A 89 15.49 -2.02 -3.47
CA GLY A 89 15.11 -2.05 -4.89
C GLY A 89 15.79 -0.96 -5.70
N LYS A 90 15.98 0.25 -5.15
CA LYS A 90 16.73 1.34 -5.79
C LYS A 90 18.21 1.02 -5.92
N ARG A 91 18.84 0.52 -4.84
CA ARG A 91 20.27 0.12 -4.86
C ARG A 91 20.55 -0.96 -5.91
N ARG A 92 19.57 -1.85 -6.13
CA ARG A 92 19.63 -2.91 -7.14
C ARG A 92 19.24 -2.47 -8.56
N GLY A 93 18.81 -1.21 -8.75
CA GLY A 93 18.36 -0.71 -10.04
C GLY A 93 17.05 -1.34 -10.53
N ILE A 94 16.20 -1.81 -9.63
CA ILE A 94 14.86 -2.36 -9.91
C ILE A 94 13.80 -1.27 -9.81
N VAL A 95 13.92 -0.45 -8.76
CA VAL A 95 13.02 0.66 -8.44
C VAL A 95 13.64 1.97 -8.91
N ARG A 96 12.82 2.88 -9.45
CA ARG A 96 13.28 4.20 -9.90
C ARG A 96 13.93 4.98 -8.76
N SER A 97 15.03 5.66 -9.04
CA SER A 97 15.77 6.43 -8.03
C SER A 97 15.09 7.75 -7.65
N ASP A 98 14.18 8.26 -8.48
CA ASP A 98 13.55 9.58 -8.31
C ASP A 98 12.31 9.58 -7.42
N ILE A 99 11.80 8.41 -7.03
CA ILE A 99 10.64 8.32 -6.13
C ILE A 99 11.07 8.60 -4.68
N ASP A 100 10.17 9.14 -3.86
CA ASP A 100 10.34 9.18 -2.42
C ASP A 100 9.83 7.86 -1.81
N SER A 101 10.72 7.04 -1.26
CA SER A 101 10.38 5.72 -0.70
C SER A 101 9.41 5.81 0.47
N ARG A 102 9.51 6.85 1.31
CA ARG A 102 8.61 7.03 2.45
C ARG A 102 7.22 7.46 2.00
N LEU A 103 7.13 8.36 1.01
CA LEU A 103 5.85 8.75 0.42
C LEU A 103 5.15 7.54 -0.21
N VAL A 104 5.89 6.75 -0.98
CA VAL A 104 5.39 5.55 -1.65
C VAL A 104 5.02 4.45 -0.65
N ALA A 105 5.72 4.34 0.47
CA ALA A 105 5.35 3.45 1.57
C ALA A 105 4.01 3.85 2.22
N TRP A 106 3.76 5.16 2.41
CA TRP A 106 2.44 5.61 2.87
C TRP A 106 1.33 5.29 1.87
N GLN A 107 1.59 5.40 0.57
CA GLN A 107 0.64 4.98 -0.46
C GLN A 107 0.34 3.48 -0.37
N PHE A 108 1.35 2.64 -0.17
CA PHE A 108 1.19 1.19 0.03
C PHE A 108 0.23 0.89 1.20
N LEU A 109 0.46 1.51 2.36
CA LEU A 109 -0.42 1.33 3.52
C LEU A 109 -1.83 1.88 3.26
N GLY A 110 -1.94 2.99 2.54
CA GLY A 110 -3.22 3.56 2.12
C GLY A 110 -4.04 2.61 1.25
N ILE A 111 -3.40 1.84 0.37
CA ILE A 111 -4.07 0.79 -0.42
C ILE A 111 -4.64 -0.28 0.53
N GLY A 112 -3.84 -0.79 1.47
CA GLY A 112 -4.30 -1.76 2.48
C GLY A 112 -5.52 -1.25 3.27
N LEU A 113 -5.46 -0.02 3.80
CA LEU A 113 -6.57 0.60 4.51
C LEU A 113 -7.82 0.81 3.63
N THR A 114 -7.62 1.05 2.33
CA THR A 114 -8.74 1.18 1.38
C THR A 114 -9.40 -0.19 1.16
N LEU A 115 -8.61 -1.25 0.98
CA LEU A 115 -9.14 -2.62 0.87
C LEU A 115 -9.92 -3.01 2.12
N ASP A 116 -9.42 -2.64 3.29
CA ASP A 116 -10.11 -2.85 4.57
C ASP A 116 -11.48 -2.17 4.62
N MET A 117 -11.50 -0.89 4.27
CA MET A 117 -12.72 -0.10 4.22
C MET A 117 -13.73 -0.70 3.23
N MET A 118 -13.28 -1.03 2.00
CA MET A 118 -14.13 -1.65 0.99
C MET A 118 -14.71 -2.97 1.46
N HIS A 119 -13.89 -3.81 2.10
CA HIS A 119 -14.33 -5.08 2.67
C HIS A 119 -15.39 -4.89 3.77
N MET A 120 -15.15 -4.00 4.73
CA MET A 120 -16.10 -3.74 5.84
C MET A 120 -17.44 -3.17 5.37
N LEU A 121 -17.43 -2.35 4.32
CA LEU A 121 -18.63 -1.74 3.75
C LEU A 121 -19.36 -2.66 2.75
N GLY A 122 -18.82 -3.86 2.47
CA GLY A 122 -19.47 -4.84 1.60
C GLY A 122 -19.23 -4.62 0.10
N PHE A 123 -18.22 -3.84 -0.29
CA PHE A 123 -17.85 -3.58 -1.68
C PHE A 123 -17.03 -4.73 -2.32
N SER A 124 -17.18 -5.97 -1.84
CA SER A 124 -16.41 -7.13 -2.32
C SER A 124 -16.66 -7.47 -3.80
N SER A 125 -17.79 -7.05 -4.37
CA SER A 125 -18.06 -7.19 -5.82
C SER A 125 -17.30 -6.15 -6.66
N GLU A 126 -17.07 -4.96 -6.10
CA GLU A 126 -16.28 -3.89 -6.72
C GLU A 126 -14.79 -4.15 -6.58
N MET A 127 -14.36 -4.76 -5.46
CA MET A 127 -12.98 -5.12 -5.16
C MET A 127 -12.85 -6.60 -4.79
N ASP A 128 -12.91 -7.44 -5.82
CA ASP A 128 -12.57 -8.86 -5.71
C ASP A 128 -11.04 -9.08 -5.73
N ARG A 129 -10.62 -10.32 -5.50
CA ARG A 129 -9.21 -10.73 -5.46
C ARG A 129 -8.46 -10.36 -6.74
N SER A 130 -9.08 -10.55 -7.91
CA SER A 130 -8.43 -10.27 -9.19
C SER A 130 -8.17 -8.78 -9.36
N LYS A 131 -9.12 -7.93 -8.94
CA LYS A 131 -8.96 -6.48 -8.98
C LYS A 131 -7.93 -5.98 -7.97
N ALA A 132 -7.86 -6.58 -6.78
CA ALA A 132 -6.82 -6.26 -5.80
C ALA A 132 -5.42 -6.62 -6.33
N GLU A 133 -5.28 -7.77 -7.00
CA GLU A 133 -4.05 -8.15 -7.68
C GLU A 133 -3.68 -7.19 -8.81
N GLN A 134 -4.65 -6.80 -9.65
CA GLN A 134 -4.44 -5.83 -10.72
C GLN A 134 -3.99 -4.46 -10.18
N TRP A 135 -4.63 -3.97 -9.12
CA TRP A 135 -4.25 -2.71 -8.48
C TRP A 135 -2.82 -2.78 -7.92
N SER A 136 -2.46 -3.90 -7.29
CA SER A 136 -1.11 -4.13 -6.77
C SER A 136 -0.05 -4.15 -7.90
N ARG A 137 -0.40 -4.67 -9.08
CA ARG A 137 0.48 -4.67 -10.27
C ARG A 137 0.65 -3.26 -10.83
N LEU A 138 -0.43 -2.48 -10.97
CA LEU A 138 -0.35 -1.07 -11.39
C LEU A 138 0.54 -0.25 -10.45
N TYR A 139 0.43 -0.47 -9.14
CA TYR A 139 1.31 0.15 -8.16
C TYR A 139 2.78 -0.15 -8.45
N GLN A 140 3.15 -1.41 -8.70
CA GLN A 140 4.55 -1.77 -9.01
C GLN A 140 5.05 -1.20 -10.34
N GLU A 141 4.21 -1.19 -11.38
CA GLU A 141 4.58 -0.67 -12.70
C GLU A 141 5.04 0.78 -12.64
N VAL A 142 4.37 1.60 -11.81
CA VAL A 142 4.72 3.01 -11.61
C VAL A 142 6.09 3.16 -10.92
N LEU A 143 6.46 2.22 -10.04
CA LEU A 143 7.69 2.25 -9.25
C LEU A 143 8.90 1.65 -9.98
N ARG A 144 8.65 0.69 -10.87
CA ARG A 144 9.71 -0.03 -11.58
C ARG A 144 10.42 0.89 -12.57
N ILE A 145 11.73 0.72 -12.71
CA ILE A 145 12.48 1.40 -13.78
C ILE A 145 11.89 0.96 -15.12
N PRO A 146 11.53 1.88 -16.04
CA PRO A 146 11.08 1.50 -17.37
C PRO A 146 12.15 0.62 -18.02
N SER A 147 11.80 -0.62 -18.34
CA SER A 147 12.70 -1.44 -19.15
C SER A 147 12.91 -0.71 -20.47
N LYS A 148 14.16 -0.55 -20.90
CA LYS A 148 14.43 -0.08 -22.27
C LYS A 148 13.86 -1.13 -23.21
N GLN A 149 12.62 -0.96 -23.65
CA GLN A 149 12.13 -1.63 -24.84
C GLN A 149 12.95 -1.10 -26.01
N THR A 150 13.99 -1.82 -26.40
CA THR A 150 14.52 -1.75 -27.76
C THR A 150 13.46 -2.35 -28.69
N GLY A 151 12.51 -1.52 -29.12
CA GLY A 151 11.47 -1.91 -30.05
C GLY A 151 10.33 -0.90 -30.06
N VAL A 152 10.15 -0.23 -31.19
CA VAL A 152 9.04 0.70 -31.46
C VAL A 152 7.70 -0.02 -31.23
N GLY A 153 6.97 0.39 -30.19
CA GLY A 153 5.59 -0.03 -29.88
C GLY A 153 4.71 1.22 -29.71
N PRO A 154 3.40 1.15 -30.03
CA PRO A 154 2.60 2.33 -30.35
C PRO A 154 2.42 3.22 -29.13
N GLY A 155 2.65 4.53 -29.33
CA GLY A 155 2.74 5.54 -28.29
C GLY A 155 1.57 5.52 -27.31
N VAL A 156 1.92 5.51 -26.02
CA VAL A 156 1.02 5.83 -24.93
C VAL A 156 0.56 7.27 -25.15
N ARG A 157 -0.71 7.44 -25.53
CA ARG A 157 -1.31 8.76 -25.69
C ARG A 157 -1.41 9.43 -24.33
N THR A 158 -0.95 10.67 -24.24
CA THR A 158 -1.03 11.45 -23.00
C THR A 158 -2.49 11.74 -22.66
N VAL A 159 -2.79 11.94 -21.36
CA VAL A 159 -4.16 12.23 -20.87
C VAL A 159 -4.80 13.43 -21.60
N SER A 160 -4.00 14.39 -22.09
CA SER A 160 -4.48 15.50 -22.92
C SER A 160 -5.06 15.06 -24.27
N GLU A 161 -4.56 13.97 -24.85
CA GLU A 161 -5.02 13.42 -26.14
C GLU A 161 -6.30 12.61 -26.00
N LEU A 162 -6.58 12.06 -24.81
CA LEU A 162 -7.85 11.42 -24.48
C LEU A 162 -8.96 12.45 -24.23
N ALA A 163 -8.65 13.59 -23.62
CA ALA A 163 -9.60 14.66 -23.34
C ALA A 163 -10.16 15.33 -24.62
N ALA A 164 -9.34 15.43 -25.67
CA ALA A 164 -9.76 16.01 -26.95
C ALA A 164 -10.81 15.18 -27.71
N HIS A 165 -10.92 13.87 -27.44
CA HIS A 165 -11.85 12.97 -28.13
C HIS A 165 -13.23 12.85 -27.48
N GLN A 166 -13.44 13.37 -26.26
CA GLN A 166 -14.72 13.28 -25.55
C GLN A 166 -15.43 14.62 -25.31
N GLY A 167 -14.99 15.71 -25.93
CA GLY A 167 -15.76 16.96 -25.97
C GLY A 167 -16.02 17.61 -24.60
N TRP A 168 -15.13 17.41 -23.62
CA TRP A 168 -15.25 18.04 -22.31
C TRP A 168 -14.61 19.43 -22.32
N PRO A 169 -15.34 20.51 -21.98
CA PRO A 169 -14.74 21.83 -21.87
C PRO A 169 -13.89 21.90 -20.59
N LEU A 170 -12.58 22.06 -20.75
CA LEU A 170 -11.71 22.51 -19.67
C LEU A 170 -11.79 24.04 -19.64
N GLU A 171 -12.69 24.58 -18.81
CA GLU A 171 -12.55 25.96 -18.35
C GLU A 171 -11.37 26.00 -17.37
N VAL A 172 -10.27 26.56 -17.86
CA VAL A 172 -9.13 26.96 -17.04
C VAL A 172 -9.32 28.44 -16.74
N GLU A 173 -9.80 28.75 -15.55
CA GLU A 173 -9.60 30.10 -14.99
C GLU A 173 -8.27 30.13 -14.23
N ALA A 174 -7.54 31.23 -14.47
CA ALA A 174 -6.22 31.55 -13.98
C ALA A 174 -6.24 32.23 -12.60
#